data_AF-A0A7J7DRZ7-F1
#
_entry.id   AF-A0A7J7DRZ7-F1
#
_cell.length_a   1.000
_cell.length_b   1.000
_cell.length_c   1.000
_cell.angle_alpha   90.00
_cell.angle_beta   90.00
_cell.angle_gamma   90.00
#
_symmetry.space_group_name_H-M   'P 1'
#
loop_
_entity.id
_entity.type
_entity.pdbx_description
1 polymer ?
#
loop_
_entity_poly.entity_id
_entity_poly.type
_entity_poly.pdbx_seq_one_letter_code
_entity_poly.pdbx_strand_id
1 'polypeptide(L)' 'MRIRKPKTTALIFASGKMVCTGAKSEMQSKMAARKYASIIQKLGFLAKFKLM' A
#
# COMPACT_ATOMS: atom_id res chain seq x y z
N MET A 1 8.63 2.30 0.99
CA MET A 1 7.87 3.02 2.05
C MET A 1 7.53 2.05 3.18
N ARG A 2 7.49 2.49 4.45
CA ARG A 2 7.13 1.64 5.60
C ARG A 2 6.08 2.33 6.48
N ILE A 3 5.11 1.57 6.99
CA ILE A 3 4.14 2.06 7.99
C ILE A 3 4.19 1.19 9.27
N ARG A 4 3.83 1.79 10.40
CA ARG A 4 3.91 1.12 11.72
C ARG A 4 2.70 0.24 12.03
N LYS A 5 1.49 0.61 11.58
CA LYS A 5 0.25 -0.12 11.90
C LYS A 5 -0.67 -0.26 10.68
N PRO A 6 -0.85 -1.48 10.15
CA PRO A 6 -0.08 -2.71 10.43
C PRO A 6 1.42 -2.53 10.08
N LYS A 7 2.33 -3.24 10.76
CA LYS A 7 3.78 -3.13 10.50
C LYS A 7 4.11 -3.79 9.17
N THR A 8 4.18 -3.01 8.09
CA THR A 8 4.39 -3.51 6.73
C THR A 8 5.36 -2.63 5.95
N THR A 9 5.83 -3.14 4.82
CA THR A 9 6.63 -2.40 3.83
C THR A 9 5.94 -2.43 2.48
N ALA A 10 5.91 -1.29 1.77
CA ALA A 10 5.52 -1.20 0.38
C ALA A 10 6.71 -0.87 -0.52
N LEU A 11 6.83 -1.61 -1.62
CA LEU A 11 7.66 -1.29 -2.78
C LEU A 11 6.77 -0.68 -3.85
N ILE A 12 7.10 0.50 -4.35
CA ILE A 12 6.32 1.23 -5.35
C ILE A 12 7.21 1.39 -6.58
N PHE A 13 6.76 0.91 -7.73
CA PHE A 13 7.49 0.96 -8.99
C PHE A 13 7.09 2.19 -9.81
N ALA A 14 7.97 2.65 -10.70
CA ALA A 14 7.68 3.75 -11.63
C ALA A 14 6.47 3.48 -12.54
N SER A 15 6.13 2.19 -12.76
CA SER A 15 4.92 1.77 -13.49
C SER A 15 3.60 1.99 -12.72
N GLY A 16 3.66 2.49 -11.48
CA GLY A 16 2.50 2.65 -10.60
C GLY A 16 2.05 1.37 -9.89
N LYS A 17 2.68 0.22 -10.18
CA LYS A 17 2.45 -1.02 -9.42
C LYS A 17 3.06 -0.91 -8.02
N MET A 18 2.40 -1.53 -7.05
CA MET A 18 2.85 -1.58 -5.66
C MET A 18 2.80 -3.00 -5.12
N VAL A 19 3.84 -3.40 -4.40
CA VAL A 19 3.90 -4.66 -3.66
C VAL A 19 3.90 -4.36 -2.16
N CYS A 20 2.99 -4.97 -1.41
CA CYS A 20 2.89 -4.84 0.04
C CYS A 20 3.32 -6.14 0.72
N THR A 21 4.31 -6.09 1.62
CA THR A 21 4.87 -7.25 2.34
C THR A 21 4.95 -7.02 3.85
N GLY A 22 5.07 -8.12 4.60
CA GLY A 22 5.20 -8.11 6.06
C GLY A 22 3.87 -8.14 6.84
N ALA A 23 2.74 -8.23 6.16
CA ALA A 23 1.45 -8.45 6.81
C ALA A 23 1.33 -9.92 7.29
N LYS A 24 0.69 -10.13 8.45
CA LYS A 24 0.47 -11.48 9.03
C LYS A 24 -0.80 -12.17 8.55
N SER A 25 -1.65 -11.47 7.82
CA SER A 25 -2.86 -12.01 7.20
C SER A 25 -3.20 -11.25 5.94
N GLU A 26 -3.97 -11.88 5.05
CA GLU A 26 -4.45 -11.24 3.83
C GLU A 26 -5.27 -9.98 4.13
N MET A 27 -6.13 -10.03 5.15
CA MET A 27 -6.93 -8.88 5.60
C MET A 27 -6.04 -7.70 6.04
N GLN A 28 -4.96 -7.97 6.79
CA GLN A 28 -3.99 -6.93 7.15
C GLN A 28 -3.25 -6.40 5.92
N SER A 29 -2.92 -7.26 4.96
CA SER A 29 -2.28 -6.85 3.70
C SER A 29 -3.18 -5.90 2.91
N LYS A 30 -4.47 -6.23 2.76
CA LYS A 30 -5.47 -5.37 2.12
C LYS A 30 -5.62 -4.02 2.83
N MET A 31 -5.68 -4.03 4.16
CA MET A 31 -5.74 -2.80 4.97
C MET A 31 -4.49 -1.94 4.79
N ALA A 32 -3.30 -2.55 4.80
CA ALA A 32 -2.03 -1.86 4.59
C ALA A 32 -1.98 -1.22 3.19
N ALA A 33 -2.33 -1.98 2.15
CA ALA A 33 -2.34 -1.52 0.77
C ALA A 33 -3.27 -0.32 0.57
N ARG A 34 -4.45 -0.32 1.20
CA ARG A 34 -5.36 0.85 1.21
C ARG A 34 -4.74 2.07 1.89
N LYS A 35 -4.04 1.88 3.02
CA LYS A 35 -3.33 2.98 3.70
C LYS A 35 -2.23 3.57 2.82
N TYR A 36 -1.45 2.74 2.14
CA TYR A 36 -0.43 3.23 1.20
C TYR A 36 -1.07 4.04 0.06
N ALA A 37 -2.15 3.54 -0.55
CA ALA A 37 -2.87 4.26 -1.59
C ALA A 37 -3.38 5.62 -1.11
N SER A 38 -3.93 5.70 0.11
CA SER A 38 -4.39 6.96 0.71
C SER A 38 -3.24 7.95 0.94
N ILE A 39 -2.06 7.47 1.35
CA ILE A 39 -0.90 8.35 1.53
C ILE A 39 -0.44 8.90 0.16
N ILE A 40 -0.40 8.07 -0.87
CA ILE A 40 -0.07 8.50 -2.24
C ILE A 40 -1.08 9.54 -2.76
N GLN A 41 -2.38 9.35 -2.47
CA GLN A 41 -3.42 10.34 -2.80
C GLN A 41 -3.20 11.68 -2.12
N LYS A 42 -2.80 11.68 -0.83
CA LYS A 42 -2.50 12.92 -0.09
C LYS A 42 -1.28 13.67 -0.63
N LEU A 43 -0.41 13.00 -1.38
CA LEU A 43 0.72 13.62 -2.07
C LEU A 43 0.33 14.19 -3.45
N GLY A 44 -0.95 14.14 -3.83
CA GLY A 44 -1.47 14.71 -5.08
C GLY A 44 -1.53 13.73 -6.26
N PHE A 45 -1.25 12.44 -6.04
CA PHE A 45 -1.29 11.43 -7.10
C PHE A 45 -2.62 10.66 -7.13
N LEU A 46 -3.14 10.39 -8.32
CA LEU A 46 -4.35 9.60 -8.50
C LEU A 46 -4.10 8.09 -8.33
N ALA A 47 -3.87 7.64 -7.10
CA ALA A 47 -3.75 6.20 -6.81
C ALA A 47 -5.13 5.53 -6.74
N LYS A 48 -5.31 4.42 -7.46
CA LYS A 48 -6.51 3.56 -7.38
C LYS A 48 -6.15 2.22 -6.78
N PHE A 49 -6.94 1.76 -5.81
CA PHE A 49 -6.79 0.42 -5.26
C PHE A 49 -7.61 -0.56 -6.11
N LYS A 50 -6.93 -1.35 -6.94
CA LYS A 50 -7.52 -2.46 -7.70
C LYS A 50 -6.90 -3.75 -7.20
N LEU A 51 -7.71 -4.60 -6.58
CA LEU A 51 -7.33 -5.99 -6.35
C LEU A 51 -7.48 -6.71 -7.69
N MET A 52 -6.42 -7.43 -8.10
CA MET A 52 -6.56 -8.49 -9.10
C MET A 52 -7.22 -9.70 -8.44
#